data_AF-A0AAN1PWS3-F1
#
_entry.id   AF-A0AAN1PWS3-F1
#
_cell.length_a   1.000
_cell.length_b   1.000
_cell.length_c   1.000
_cell.angle_alpha   90.00
_cell.angle_beta   90.00
_cell.angle_gamma   90.00
#
_symmetry.space_group_name_H-M   'P 1'
#
loop_
_entity.id
_entity.type
_entity.pdbx_description
1 polymer ?
#
loop_
_entity_poly.entity_id
_entity_poly.type
_entity_poly.pdbx_seq_one_letter_code
_entity_poly.pdbx_strand_id
1 'polypeptide(L)'
;MLSVATIATLSGAFAPFAQAELYISPLVRESVVIDNELNQKLSNKDEGAVVVGESKDYGKFVMQEKAKVEKKAFGYGKNVPLFVAAEANIPVDDGWLVHIDESIQKKPVSWESNSDSWEDTIKIIGEQNNLNVVINPVEKSIGISGKEKPSLAKHLANRVPEVWVLTPGKTLKKNLEDWSKKAGWQLHWDDSLKVDYMIEHKATMTGKFLDSGDEDGVITQVLDSLADAHVPLRAEFYKKNKVLLITEAGFKQEVKY
;
A
#
# COMPACT_ATOMS: atom_id res chain seq x y z
N MET A 1 -18.97 27.91 -50.26
CA MET A 1 -19.49 28.41 -48.96
C MET A 1 -19.74 27.19 -48.07
N LEU A 2 -19.10 27.17 -46.88
CA LEU A 2 -19.28 26.32 -45.68
C LEU A 2 -19.54 24.81 -45.89
N SER A 3 -18.68 23.84 -45.55
CA SER A 3 -17.94 23.53 -44.30
C SER A 3 -18.78 23.56 -43.02
N VAL A 4 -19.26 22.38 -42.60
CA VAL A 4 -19.58 22.06 -41.20
C VAL A 4 -19.19 20.60 -40.95
N ALA A 5 -18.15 20.41 -40.15
CA ALA A 5 -17.77 19.12 -39.59
C ALA A 5 -18.55 18.91 -38.27
N THR A 6 -19.20 17.76 -38.11
CA THR A 6 -19.81 17.36 -36.84
C THR A 6 -18.97 16.25 -36.24
N ILE A 7 -18.33 16.57 -35.12
CA ILE A 7 -17.49 15.69 -34.32
C ILE A 7 -18.40 14.73 -33.56
N ALA A 8 -18.31 13.43 -33.86
CA ALA A 8 -18.88 12.39 -33.03
C ALA A 8 -17.93 12.14 -31.85
N THR A 9 -18.42 12.42 -30.64
CA THR A 9 -17.73 12.21 -29.38
C THR A 9 -17.56 10.71 -29.11
N LEU A 10 -16.31 10.26 -29.00
CA LEU A 10 -15.94 8.95 -28.47
C LEU A 10 -16.36 8.88 -26.99
N SER A 11 -17.36 8.06 -26.67
CA SER A 11 -17.62 7.64 -25.30
C SER A 11 -16.61 6.54 -24.91
N GLY A 12 -15.50 6.95 -24.31
CA GLY A 12 -14.56 6.02 -23.67
C GLY A 12 -15.15 5.50 -22.36
N ALA A 13 -15.60 4.25 -22.35
CA ALA A 13 -15.86 3.53 -21.12
C ALA A 13 -14.51 3.19 -20.47
N PHE A 14 -14.13 3.93 -19.43
CA PHE A 14 -13.04 3.52 -18.54
C PHE A 14 -13.58 2.44 -17.61
N ALA A 15 -13.09 1.21 -17.77
CA ALA A 15 -13.22 0.18 -16.74
C ALA A 15 -12.28 0.53 -15.56
N PRO A 16 -12.70 0.33 -14.30
CA PRO A 16 -11.80 0.48 -13.17
C PRO A 16 -10.83 -0.71 -13.15
N PHE A 17 -9.54 -0.44 -13.34
CA PHE A 17 -8.50 -1.41 -13.01
C PHE A 17 -8.49 -1.59 -11.49
N ALA A 18 -8.87 -2.77 -11.02
CA ALA A 18 -8.60 -3.18 -9.64
C ALA A 18 -7.09 -3.42 -9.49
N GLN A 19 -6.34 -2.41 -9.06
CA GLN A 19 -5.06 -2.63 -8.40
C GLN A 19 -5.36 -3.13 -6.99
N ALA A 20 -4.70 -4.20 -6.55
CA ALA A 20 -4.54 -4.46 -5.14
C ALA A 20 -3.64 -3.35 -4.58
N GLU A 21 -4.25 -2.21 -4.28
CA GLU A 21 -3.57 -1.02 -3.80
C GLU A 21 -3.30 -1.21 -2.32
N LEU A 22 -2.07 -1.63 -2.03
CA LEU A 22 -1.51 -1.30 -0.75
C LEU A 22 -1.63 0.23 -0.59
N TYR A 23 -2.32 0.70 0.44
CA TYR A 23 -2.55 2.12 0.63
C TYR A 23 -1.19 2.83 0.74
N ILE A 24 -0.85 3.66 -0.25
CA ILE A 24 0.27 4.58 -0.19
C ILE A 24 -0.37 5.95 -0.11
N SER A 25 -0.38 6.57 1.08
CA SER A 25 -0.99 7.89 1.37
C SER A 25 -1.24 8.75 0.12
N PRO A 26 -2.40 8.65 -0.53
CA PRO A 26 -2.89 9.68 -1.43
C PRO A 26 -3.65 10.67 -0.55
N LEU A 27 -3.53 11.99 -0.71
CA LEU A 27 -4.43 12.92 -0.01
C LEU A 27 -5.91 12.52 -0.27
N VAL A 28 -6.54 11.75 0.64
CA VAL A 28 -7.87 11.16 0.43
C VAL A 28 -8.96 12.19 0.74
N ARG A 29 -9.86 12.39 -0.23
CA ARG A 29 -11.09 13.19 -0.10
C ARG A 29 -12.38 12.46 -0.49
N GLU A 30 -12.32 11.25 -1.06
CA GLU A 30 -13.51 10.68 -1.73
C GLU A 30 -14.48 9.90 -0.83
N SER A 31 -14.03 9.34 0.32
CA SER A 31 -14.86 8.49 1.19
C SER A 31 -15.24 9.12 2.54
N VAL A 32 -14.66 10.27 2.86
CA VAL A 32 -14.79 10.95 4.16
C VAL A 32 -15.19 12.39 3.92
N VAL A 33 -16.32 12.79 4.50
CA VAL A 33 -16.76 14.19 4.50
C VAL A 33 -16.43 14.78 5.86
N ILE A 34 -15.62 15.84 5.86
CA ILE A 34 -15.28 16.60 7.08
C ILE A 34 -16.27 17.75 7.22
N ASP A 35 -16.94 17.83 8.37
CA ASP A 35 -17.92 18.88 8.68
C ASP A 35 -17.24 20.06 9.38
N ASN A 36 -16.90 21.09 8.60
CA ASN A 36 -16.26 22.30 9.10
C ASN A 36 -17.18 23.21 9.91
N GLU A 37 -18.51 23.15 9.71
CA GLU A 37 -19.46 23.97 10.47
C GLU A 37 -19.65 23.44 11.89
N LEU A 38 -19.66 22.11 12.05
CA LEU A 38 -19.74 21.48 13.36
C LEU A 38 -18.43 21.62 14.15
N ASN A 39 -17.28 21.62 13.48
CA ASN A 39 -15.97 21.92 14.06
C ASN A 39 -15.96 23.32 14.73
N GLN A 40 -16.46 24.35 14.04
CA GLN A 40 -16.56 25.69 14.60
C GLN A 40 -17.53 25.80 15.80
N LYS A 41 -18.59 24.98 15.83
CA LYS A 41 -19.56 24.96 16.93
C LYS A 41 -19.07 24.20 18.17
N LEU A 42 -18.20 23.21 17.99
CA LEU A 42 -17.67 22.37 19.08
C LEU A 42 -16.33 22.85 19.63
N SER A 43 -15.61 23.73 18.90
CA SER A 43 -14.42 24.39 19.41
C SER A 43 -14.80 25.41 20.49
N ASN A 44 -14.78 24.97 21.76
CA ASN A 44 -14.75 25.88 22.90
C ASN A 44 -13.37 26.55 22.96
N LYS A 45 -13.31 27.82 23.39
CA LYS A 45 -12.12 28.68 23.35
C LYS A 45 -10.86 28.13 24.07
N ASP A 46 -10.99 27.08 24.88
CA ASP A 46 -9.94 26.49 25.71
C ASP A 46 -9.64 25.00 25.38
N GLU A 47 -10.37 24.41 24.43
CA GLU A 47 -10.22 23.03 23.98
C GLU A 47 -9.89 23.06 22.49
N GLY A 48 -8.75 22.49 22.07
CA GLY A 48 -8.23 22.63 20.69
C GLY A 48 -9.22 22.23 19.59
N ALA A 49 -8.86 22.47 18.31
CA ALA A 49 -9.77 22.26 17.19
C ALA A 49 -10.40 20.85 17.18
N VAL A 50 -11.72 20.76 17.00
CA VAL A 50 -12.49 19.50 17.05
C VAL A 50 -12.93 19.13 15.63
N VAL A 51 -12.23 18.21 15.00
CA VAL A 51 -12.59 17.73 13.67
C VAL A 51 -13.67 16.66 13.81
N VAL A 52 -14.85 16.90 13.23
CA VAL A 52 -15.91 15.90 13.09
C VAL A 52 -16.05 15.53 11.62
N GLY A 53 -16.23 14.25 11.36
CA GLY A 53 -16.52 13.78 10.02
C GLY A 53 -17.47 12.61 10.02
N GLU A 54 -17.98 12.31 8.83
CA GLU A 54 -18.84 11.16 8.57
C GLU A 54 -18.25 10.32 7.46
N SER A 55 -18.18 9.01 7.72
CA SER A 55 -17.81 8.01 6.74
C SER A 55 -19.05 7.18 6.40
N LYS A 56 -19.27 6.92 5.11
CA LYS A 56 -20.36 6.03 4.66
C LYS A 56 -20.25 4.61 5.24
N ASP A 57 -19.02 4.19 5.53
CA ASP A 57 -18.71 2.84 6.01
C ASP A 57 -18.69 2.76 7.55
N TYR A 58 -18.38 3.85 8.26
CA TYR A 58 -18.08 3.85 9.71
C TYR A 58 -18.91 4.82 10.55
N GLY A 59 -19.81 5.58 9.92
CA GLY A 59 -20.62 6.59 10.56
C GLY A 59 -19.79 7.80 11.01
N LYS A 60 -20.24 8.46 12.09
CA LYS A 60 -19.61 9.67 12.60
C LYS A 60 -18.36 9.36 13.41
N PHE A 61 -17.33 10.17 13.23
CA PHE A 61 -16.09 10.12 14.00
C PHE A 61 -15.69 11.53 14.46
N VAL A 62 -14.88 11.58 15.50
CA VAL A 62 -14.41 12.82 16.11
C VAL A 62 -12.91 12.72 16.39
N MET A 63 -12.17 13.79 16.11
CA MET A 63 -10.78 13.99 16.50
C MET A 63 -10.63 15.36 17.17
N GLN A 64 -9.69 15.47 18.11
CA GLN A 64 -9.44 16.71 18.81
C GLN A 64 -7.94 17.02 18.86
N GLU A 65 -7.57 18.22 18.40
CA GLU A 65 -6.22 18.75 18.49
C GLU A 65 -5.89 19.15 19.93
N LYS A 66 -4.62 19.04 20.31
CA LYS A 66 -4.15 19.61 21.57
C LYS A 66 -3.96 21.12 21.41
N ALA A 67 -4.48 21.88 22.37
CA ALA A 67 -4.51 23.36 22.36
C ALA A 67 -3.14 24.08 22.36
N LYS A 68 -2.00 23.38 22.25
CA LYS A 68 -0.65 23.96 22.41
C LYS A 68 0.46 23.35 21.54
N VAL A 69 0.16 22.47 20.58
CA VAL A 69 1.21 21.81 19.80
C VAL A 69 1.41 22.54 18.47
N GLU A 70 2.62 23.05 18.23
CA GLU A 70 3.00 23.71 16.96
C GLU A 70 3.03 22.76 15.75
N LYS A 71 2.88 21.45 15.99
CA LYS A 71 2.88 20.39 14.98
C LYS A 71 1.59 19.57 15.10
N LYS A 72 0.97 19.26 13.96
CA LYS A 72 -0.29 18.52 13.85
C LYS A 72 -0.18 17.15 14.53
N ALA A 73 -0.64 17.06 15.78
CA ALA A 73 -0.82 15.81 16.49
C ALA A 73 -2.18 15.90 17.22
N PHE A 74 -3.14 15.12 16.74
CA PHE A 74 -4.42 14.96 17.39
C PHE A 74 -4.20 14.10 18.63
N GLY A 75 -4.38 14.69 19.82
CA GLY A 75 -4.24 13.97 21.08
C GLY A 75 -5.36 12.98 21.32
N TYR A 76 -6.48 13.11 20.61
CA TYR A 76 -7.64 12.25 20.79
C TYR A 76 -8.34 11.93 19.47
N GLY A 77 -8.86 10.71 19.38
CA GLY A 77 -9.79 10.31 18.35
C GLY A 77 -10.70 9.18 18.79
N LYS A 78 -11.95 9.19 18.32
CA LYS A 78 -12.95 8.15 18.60
C LYS A 78 -13.60 7.67 17.32
N ASN A 79 -13.56 6.35 17.12
CA ASN A 79 -14.16 5.66 15.96
C ASN A 79 -13.66 6.20 14.61
N VAL A 80 -12.40 6.61 14.55
CA VAL A 80 -11.79 7.22 13.36
C VAL A 80 -11.27 6.11 12.46
N PRO A 81 -11.53 6.10 11.15
CA PRO A 81 -10.91 5.12 10.25
C PRO A 81 -9.37 5.21 10.32
N LEU A 82 -8.68 4.07 10.40
CA LEU A 82 -7.22 4.02 10.60
C LEU A 82 -6.44 4.88 9.60
N PHE A 83 -6.81 4.85 8.32
CA PHE A 83 -6.16 5.70 7.32
C PHE A 83 -6.28 7.20 7.64
N VAL A 84 -7.45 7.66 8.12
CA VAL A 84 -7.67 9.05 8.55
C VAL A 84 -6.84 9.37 9.78
N ALA A 85 -6.82 8.48 10.76
CA ALA A 85 -6.03 8.67 11.98
C ALA A 85 -4.53 8.80 11.66
N ALA A 86 -4.03 8.00 10.72
CA ALA A 86 -2.64 8.06 10.28
C ALA A 86 -2.35 9.38 9.53
N GLU A 87 -3.17 9.75 8.54
CA GLU A 87 -2.98 11.00 7.79
C GLU A 87 -3.05 12.26 8.66
N ALA A 88 -3.95 12.26 9.64
CA ALA A 88 -4.13 13.41 10.53
C ALA A 88 -2.96 13.60 11.49
N ASN A 89 -2.27 12.51 11.84
CA ASN A 89 -1.19 12.50 12.84
C ASN A 89 0.20 12.28 12.24
N ILE A 90 0.38 12.30 10.91
CA ILE A 90 1.69 12.08 10.30
C ILE A 90 1.99 13.28 9.41
N PRO A 91 3.20 13.88 9.49
CA PRO A 91 3.57 15.03 8.67
C PRO A 91 3.89 14.60 7.23
N VAL A 92 2.85 14.25 6.48
CA VAL A 92 2.95 13.86 5.06
C VAL A 92 3.48 14.98 4.17
N ASP A 93 3.29 16.24 4.59
CA ASP A 93 3.89 17.44 4.00
C ASP A 93 5.42 17.49 4.13
N ASP A 94 5.99 16.84 5.15
CA ASP A 94 7.44 16.69 5.34
C ASP A 94 8.03 15.50 4.54
N GLY A 95 7.24 14.92 3.65
CA GLY A 95 7.63 13.83 2.76
C GLY A 95 7.57 12.43 3.39
N TRP A 96 6.83 12.28 4.50
CA TRP A 96 6.55 10.97 5.08
C TRP A 96 5.52 10.19 4.27
N LEU A 97 5.79 8.91 4.06
CA LEU A 97 4.87 7.96 3.43
C LEU A 97 4.24 7.06 4.47
N VAL A 98 2.95 6.77 4.29
CA VAL A 98 2.21 5.85 5.15
C VAL A 98 1.73 4.67 4.31
N HIS A 99 2.07 3.48 4.77
CA HIS A 99 1.76 2.21 4.17
C HIS A 99 0.93 1.37 5.13
N ILE A 100 -0.33 1.11 4.79
CA ILE A 100 -1.25 0.38 5.65
C ILE A 100 -1.66 -0.92 4.97
N ASP A 101 -1.66 -2.02 5.72
CA ASP A 101 -2.25 -3.28 5.27
C ASP A 101 -3.71 -3.04 4.85
N GLU A 102 -4.01 -3.37 3.59
CA GLU A 102 -5.31 -3.19 2.94
C GLU A 102 -6.46 -3.81 3.76
N SER A 103 -6.18 -4.90 4.49
CA SER A 103 -7.19 -5.59 5.30
C SER A 103 -7.62 -4.81 6.55
N ILE A 104 -6.84 -3.80 6.97
CA ILE A 104 -7.10 -3.01 8.19
C ILE A 104 -7.14 -1.51 7.95
N GLN A 105 -6.83 -1.01 6.75
CA GLN A 105 -6.83 0.43 6.44
C GLN A 105 -8.11 1.15 6.88
N LYS A 106 -9.22 0.42 6.83
CA LYS A 106 -10.59 0.84 7.08
C LYS A 106 -11.05 0.55 8.52
N LYS A 107 -10.23 -0.10 9.33
CA LYS A 107 -10.55 -0.44 10.72
C LYS A 107 -10.76 0.84 11.54
N PRO A 108 -11.86 0.99 12.29
CA PRO A 108 -12.02 2.11 13.20
C PRO A 108 -11.02 1.98 14.35
N VAL A 109 -10.37 3.08 14.67
CA VAL A 109 -9.44 3.22 15.78
C VAL A 109 -9.87 4.34 16.70
N SER A 110 -9.54 4.18 17.97
CA SER A 110 -9.69 5.24 18.96
C SER A 110 -8.39 5.38 19.72
N TRP A 111 -8.04 6.61 20.09
CA TRP A 111 -6.84 6.83 20.88
C TRP A 111 -6.99 8.02 21.81
N GLU A 112 -6.17 7.98 22.84
CA GLU A 112 -5.87 9.12 23.70
C GLU A 112 -4.35 9.14 23.92
N SER A 113 -3.72 10.23 23.50
CA SER A 113 -2.27 10.45 23.53
C SER A 113 -1.98 11.73 24.30
N ASN A 114 -1.17 11.60 25.34
CA ASN A 114 -0.58 12.72 26.05
C ASN A 114 0.78 13.13 25.47
N SER A 115 1.27 12.49 24.40
CA SER A 115 2.52 12.90 23.75
C SER A 115 2.31 14.13 22.85
N ASP A 116 3.35 14.94 22.73
CA ASP A 116 3.42 16.07 21.79
C ASP A 116 4.19 15.69 20.50
N SER A 117 4.66 14.43 20.44
CA SER A 117 5.27 13.83 19.26
C SER A 117 4.22 13.04 18.47
N TRP A 118 4.28 13.22 17.14
CA TRP A 118 3.45 12.49 16.22
C TRP A 118 3.87 11.01 16.15
N GLU A 119 5.18 10.75 16.28
CA GLU A 119 5.77 9.40 16.33
C GLU A 119 5.24 8.59 17.50
N ASP A 120 5.16 9.22 18.67
CA ASP A 120 4.60 8.58 19.86
C ASP A 120 3.09 8.41 19.74
N THR A 121 2.39 9.41 19.18
CA THR A 121 0.94 9.34 18.98
C THR A 121 0.55 8.18 18.06
N ILE A 122 1.26 7.97 16.94
CA ILE A 122 0.98 6.84 16.05
C ILE A 122 1.33 5.49 16.68
N LYS A 123 2.35 5.42 17.54
CA LYS A 123 2.65 4.21 18.32
C LYS A 123 1.54 3.91 19.33
N ILE A 124 1.05 4.93 20.04
CA ILE A 124 -0.07 4.80 20.99
C ILE A 124 -1.35 4.34 20.27
N ILE A 125 -1.66 4.92 19.10
CA ILE A 125 -2.74 4.43 18.23
C ILE A 125 -2.53 2.95 17.95
N GLY A 126 -1.31 2.53 17.61
CA GLY A 126 -1.00 1.14 17.36
C GLY A 126 -1.25 0.22 18.57
N GLU A 127 -0.75 0.61 19.74
CA GLU A 127 -0.88 -0.14 20.99
C GLU A 127 -2.34 -0.30 21.43
N GLN A 128 -3.10 0.79 21.44
CA GLN A 128 -4.49 0.82 21.90
C GLN A 128 -5.45 0.10 20.94
N ASN A 129 -5.04 -0.16 19.70
CA ASN A 129 -5.90 -0.74 18.67
C ASN A 129 -5.41 -2.11 18.14
N ASN A 130 -4.47 -2.77 18.83
CA ASN A 130 -3.90 -4.05 18.42
C ASN A 130 -3.35 -4.00 16.99
N LEU A 131 -2.45 -3.04 16.73
CA LEU A 131 -1.74 -2.89 15.46
C LEU A 131 -0.24 -3.01 15.70
N ASN A 132 0.49 -3.32 14.63
CA ASN A 132 1.94 -3.13 14.58
C ASN A 132 2.21 -1.85 13.80
N VAL A 133 3.03 -0.96 14.37
CA VAL A 133 3.47 0.28 13.73
C VAL A 133 4.98 0.27 13.70
N VAL A 134 5.56 0.38 12.51
CA VAL A 134 6.99 0.48 12.29
C VAL A 134 7.28 1.81 11.63
N ILE A 135 8.12 2.62 12.27
CA ILE A 135 8.56 3.92 11.74
C ILE A 135 9.98 3.72 11.20
N ASN A 136 10.18 3.99 9.91
CA ASN A 136 11.49 4.01 9.27
C ASN A 136 11.90 5.48 9.01
N PRO A 137 12.70 6.08 9.91
CA PRO A 137 13.09 7.48 9.78
C PRO A 137 14.09 7.73 8.64
N VAL A 138 14.88 6.72 8.25
CA VAL A 138 15.86 6.83 7.17
C VAL A 138 15.15 6.99 5.83
N GLU A 139 14.09 6.20 5.61
CA GLU A 139 13.32 6.23 4.38
C GLU A 139 12.10 7.14 4.42
N LYS A 140 11.83 7.78 5.57
CA LYS A 140 10.62 8.56 5.86
C LYS A 140 9.35 7.78 5.49
N SER A 141 9.24 6.55 5.98
CA SER A 141 8.07 5.71 5.73
C SER A 141 7.59 5.01 7.00
N ILE A 142 6.29 4.76 7.05
CA ILE A 142 5.63 4.11 8.18
C ILE A 142 4.83 2.94 7.66
N GLY A 143 5.04 1.77 8.27
CA GLY A 143 4.29 0.56 7.98
C GLY A 143 3.33 0.23 9.11
N ILE A 144 2.07 0.01 8.77
CA ILE A 144 1.01 -0.34 9.74
C ILE A 144 0.34 -1.65 9.31
N SER A 145 0.33 -2.64 10.20
CA SER A 145 -0.35 -3.93 9.99
C SER A 145 -1.15 -4.38 11.21
N GLY A 146 -1.99 -5.42 11.04
CA GLY A 146 -2.67 -6.06 12.17
C GLY A 146 -1.65 -6.70 13.13
N LYS A 147 -2.01 -6.84 14.41
CA LYS A 147 -1.14 -7.39 15.46
C LYS A 147 -0.54 -8.75 15.08
N GLU A 148 -1.30 -9.54 14.36
CA GLU A 148 -0.99 -10.89 13.90
C GLU A 148 0.04 -10.95 12.76
N LYS A 149 0.37 -9.81 12.11
CA LYS A 149 1.33 -9.74 10.99
C LYS A 149 2.49 -8.75 11.26
N PRO A 150 3.33 -8.97 12.28
CA PRO A 150 4.39 -8.02 12.64
C PRO A 150 5.48 -7.87 11.56
N SER A 151 5.77 -8.93 10.80
CA SER A 151 6.69 -8.86 9.66
C SER A 151 6.18 -7.96 8.54
N LEU A 152 4.86 -7.98 8.29
CA LEU A 152 4.26 -7.14 7.26
C LEU A 152 4.49 -5.65 7.53
N ALA A 153 4.31 -5.18 8.77
CA ALA A 153 4.58 -3.78 9.12
C ALA A 153 6.03 -3.37 8.83
N LYS A 154 7.00 -4.29 9.02
CA LYS A 154 8.40 -4.01 8.69
C LYS A 154 8.61 -3.80 7.19
N HIS A 155 8.06 -4.68 6.35
CA HIS A 155 8.18 -4.56 4.89
C HIS A 155 7.39 -3.37 4.33
N LEU A 156 6.29 -3.00 5.00
CA LEU A 156 5.52 -1.80 4.69
C LEU A 156 6.29 -0.50 5.00
N ALA A 157 7.15 -0.51 6.02
CA ALA A 157 7.94 0.65 6.41
C ALA A 157 9.18 0.87 5.53
N ASN A 158 9.08 0.55 4.24
CA ASN A 158 10.06 0.93 3.23
C ASN A 158 9.38 1.90 2.26
N ARG A 159 10.14 2.86 1.73
CA ARG A 159 9.66 3.89 0.79
C ARG A 159 9.05 3.27 -0.47
N VAL A 160 9.62 2.15 -0.91
CA VAL A 160 8.97 1.23 -1.84
C VAL A 160 8.61 -0.01 -1.03
N PRO A 161 7.32 -0.22 -0.67
CA PRO A 161 6.94 -1.32 0.19
C PRO A 161 7.36 -2.67 -0.40
N GLU A 162 8.05 -3.47 0.40
CA GLU A 162 8.52 -4.82 0.09
C GLU A 162 7.39 -5.85 0.25
N VAL A 163 6.21 -5.50 -0.24
CA VAL A 163 4.98 -6.27 -0.16
C VAL A 163 4.40 -6.39 -1.56
N TRP A 164 4.13 -7.61 -1.99
CA TRP A 164 3.87 -7.96 -3.38
C TRP A 164 2.61 -8.79 -3.45
N VAL A 165 1.64 -8.34 -4.23
CA VAL A 165 0.32 -8.98 -4.29
C VAL A 165 0.12 -9.57 -5.67
N LEU A 166 -0.09 -10.89 -5.71
CA LEU A 166 -0.62 -11.58 -6.88
C LEU A 166 -2.11 -11.31 -6.91
N THR A 167 -2.51 -10.49 -7.88
CA THR A 167 -3.89 -10.02 -8.04
C THR A 167 -4.67 -11.06 -8.83
N PRO A 168 -5.78 -11.59 -8.29
CA PRO A 168 -6.67 -12.48 -9.02
C PRO A 168 -7.19 -11.82 -10.29
N GLY A 169 -7.41 -12.61 -11.34
CA GLY A 169 -7.93 -12.10 -12.61
C GLY A 169 -6.87 -11.46 -13.51
N LYS A 170 -5.64 -11.29 -13.02
CA LYS A 170 -4.48 -10.92 -13.84
C LYS A 170 -3.64 -12.16 -14.14
N THR A 171 -2.97 -12.14 -15.28
CA THR A 171 -1.97 -13.15 -15.57
C THR A 171 -0.68 -12.94 -14.76
N LEU A 172 0.16 -13.96 -14.65
CA LEU A 172 1.44 -13.90 -13.98
C LEU A 172 2.31 -12.83 -14.60
N LYS A 173 2.41 -12.81 -15.95
CA LYS A 173 3.13 -11.76 -16.67
C LYS A 173 2.67 -10.38 -16.22
N LYS A 174 1.35 -10.14 -16.19
CA LYS A 174 0.82 -8.83 -15.83
C LYS A 174 1.11 -8.44 -14.38
N ASN A 175 1.04 -9.40 -13.46
CA ASN A 175 1.45 -9.17 -12.07
C ASN A 175 2.94 -8.81 -11.98
N LEU A 176 3.81 -9.56 -12.66
CA LEU A 176 5.26 -9.30 -12.67
C LEU A 176 5.63 -7.99 -13.36
N GLU A 177 4.87 -7.53 -14.36
CA GLU A 177 5.02 -6.20 -14.95
C GLU A 177 4.76 -5.11 -13.91
N ASP A 178 3.64 -5.24 -13.17
CA ASP A 178 3.23 -4.29 -12.16
C ASP A 178 4.25 -4.26 -11.00
N TRP A 179 4.74 -5.43 -10.57
CA TRP A 179 5.78 -5.56 -9.54
C TRP A 179 7.12 -4.98 -10.02
N SER A 180 7.55 -5.28 -11.25
CA SER A 180 8.77 -4.72 -11.83
C SER A 180 8.70 -3.20 -11.86
N LYS A 181 7.60 -2.64 -12.38
CA LYS A 181 7.39 -1.19 -12.41
C LYS A 181 7.46 -0.58 -11.00
N LYS A 182 6.81 -1.20 -10.02
CA LYS A 182 6.86 -0.78 -8.60
C LYS A 182 8.30 -0.77 -8.06
N ALA A 183 9.09 -1.79 -8.39
CA ALA A 183 10.49 -1.91 -7.98
C ALA A 183 11.45 -1.00 -8.76
N GLY A 184 10.98 -0.30 -9.81
CA GLY A 184 11.84 0.45 -10.73
C GLY A 184 12.65 -0.42 -11.69
N TRP A 185 12.11 -1.59 -12.03
CA TRP A 185 12.63 -2.57 -12.99
C TRP A 185 11.75 -2.65 -14.24
N GLN A 186 12.32 -3.16 -15.32
CA GLN A 186 11.62 -3.48 -16.56
C GLN A 186 11.44 -5.00 -16.66
N LEU A 187 10.23 -5.44 -17.02
CA LEU A 187 9.99 -6.85 -17.34
C LEU A 187 10.27 -7.07 -18.83
N HIS A 188 11.12 -8.05 -19.12
CA HIS A 188 11.24 -8.65 -20.44
C HIS A 188 10.69 -10.09 -20.35
N TRP A 189 9.52 -10.30 -20.92
CA TRP A 189 8.94 -11.64 -21.06
C TRP A 189 9.37 -12.20 -22.41
N ASP A 190 10.10 -13.29 -22.42
CA ASP A 190 10.66 -13.86 -23.65
C ASP A 190 9.55 -14.17 -24.68
N ASP A 191 9.74 -13.73 -25.93
CA ASP A 191 8.75 -13.88 -27.00
C ASP A 191 8.50 -15.35 -27.40
N SER A 192 9.43 -16.25 -27.08
CA SER A 192 9.28 -17.69 -27.27
C SER A 192 8.31 -18.32 -26.27
N LEU A 193 8.12 -17.72 -25.08
CA LEU A 193 7.15 -18.18 -24.09
C LEU A 193 5.73 -17.98 -24.62
N LYS A 194 5.05 -19.11 -24.90
CA LYS A 194 3.63 -19.12 -25.30
C LYS A 194 2.67 -19.30 -24.13
N VAL A 195 3.22 -19.48 -22.93
CA VAL A 195 2.45 -19.63 -21.69
C VAL A 195 2.35 -18.31 -20.93
N ASP A 196 1.19 -18.07 -20.34
CA ASP A 196 0.99 -17.03 -19.33
C ASP A 196 -0.07 -17.54 -18.35
N TYR A 197 0.29 -17.63 -17.07
CA TYR A 197 -0.51 -18.32 -16.06
C TYR A 197 -1.53 -17.36 -15.46
N MET A 198 -2.81 -17.72 -15.49
CA MET A 198 -3.85 -16.94 -14.83
C MET A 198 -3.74 -17.09 -13.31
N ILE A 199 -3.78 -15.97 -12.58
CA ILE A 199 -3.82 -16.00 -11.12
C ILE A 199 -5.28 -16.11 -10.67
N GLU A 200 -5.62 -17.23 -10.05
CA GLU A 200 -7.00 -17.51 -9.58
C GLU A 200 -7.25 -16.98 -8.16
N HIS A 201 -6.22 -16.99 -7.32
CA HIS A 201 -6.32 -16.65 -5.91
C HIS A 201 -5.33 -15.57 -5.49
N LYS A 202 -5.75 -14.74 -4.54
CA LYS A 202 -4.92 -13.65 -4.03
C LYS A 202 -3.82 -14.27 -3.19
N ALA A 203 -2.58 -13.89 -3.46
CA ALA A 203 -1.45 -14.18 -2.59
C ALA A 203 -0.71 -12.89 -2.28
N THR A 204 -0.31 -12.73 -1.02
CA THR A 204 0.52 -11.61 -0.57
C THR A 204 1.85 -12.17 -0.11
N MET A 205 2.92 -11.65 -0.69
CA MET A 205 4.29 -12.03 -0.39
C MET A 205 5.03 -10.82 0.15
N THR A 206 6.03 -11.07 0.99
CA THR A 206 6.85 -10.02 1.58
C THR A 206 8.32 -10.33 1.40
N GLY A 207 9.13 -9.30 1.20
CA GLY A 207 10.57 -9.43 0.99
C GLY A 207 11.06 -8.60 -0.18
N LYS A 208 12.35 -8.72 -0.48
CA LYS A 208 12.97 -7.96 -1.56
C LYS A 208 12.46 -8.44 -2.92
N PHE A 209 12.43 -7.50 -3.88
CA PHE A 209 12.08 -7.81 -5.27
C PHE A 209 13.06 -8.83 -5.89
N LEU A 210 14.35 -8.69 -5.58
CA LEU A 210 15.45 -9.53 -6.07
C LEU A 210 16.02 -10.35 -4.92
N ASP A 211 16.70 -11.43 -5.28
CA ASP A 211 17.54 -12.18 -4.35
C ASP A 211 18.62 -11.26 -3.75
N SER A 212 18.87 -11.45 -2.45
CA SER A 212 19.78 -10.62 -1.68
C SER A 212 20.66 -11.46 -0.77
N GLY A 213 21.80 -11.91 -1.30
CA GLY A 213 22.80 -12.65 -0.53
C GLY A 213 22.22 -13.99 -0.06
N ASP A 214 21.70 -14.00 1.16
CA ASP A 214 21.24 -15.19 1.88
C ASP A 214 19.71 -15.42 1.79
N GLU A 215 18.96 -14.53 1.14
CA GLU A 215 17.50 -14.61 1.04
C GLU A 215 17.03 -14.54 -0.42
N ASP A 216 16.15 -15.47 -0.79
CA ASP A 216 15.46 -15.48 -2.09
C ASP A 216 14.46 -14.32 -2.18
N GLY A 217 14.50 -13.61 -3.30
CA GLY A 217 13.56 -12.54 -3.61
C GLY A 217 12.18 -13.10 -3.93
N VAL A 218 11.17 -12.22 -3.87
CA VAL A 218 9.78 -12.64 -4.13
C VAL A 218 9.55 -13.16 -5.55
N ILE A 219 10.36 -12.71 -6.52
CA ILE A 219 10.27 -13.23 -7.89
C ILE A 219 10.67 -14.70 -7.92
N THR A 220 11.81 -15.05 -7.32
CA THR A 220 12.30 -16.43 -7.23
C THR A 220 11.30 -17.31 -6.50
N GLN A 221 10.77 -16.86 -5.36
CA GLN A 221 9.75 -17.59 -4.61
C GLN A 221 8.47 -17.88 -5.44
N VAL A 222 8.01 -16.92 -6.27
CA VAL A 222 6.86 -17.15 -7.16
C VAL A 222 7.19 -18.19 -8.22
N LEU A 223 8.35 -18.06 -8.88
CA LEU A 223 8.72 -18.98 -9.96
C LEU A 223 8.99 -20.40 -9.45
N ASP A 224 9.57 -20.52 -8.25
CA ASP A 224 9.75 -21.81 -7.59
C ASP A 224 8.41 -22.48 -7.24
N SER A 225 7.40 -21.69 -6.86
CA SER A 225 6.03 -22.23 -6.68
C SER A 225 5.40 -22.76 -7.98
N LEU A 226 5.96 -22.39 -9.13
CA LEU A 226 5.56 -22.83 -10.46
C LEU A 226 6.55 -23.84 -11.07
N ALA A 227 7.49 -24.37 -10.29
CA ALA A 227 8.48 -25.33 -10.79
C ALA A 227 7.84 -26.62 -11.32
N ASP A 228 6.68 -27.01 -10.77
CA ASP A 228 5.91 -28.18 -11.21
C ASP A 228 4.84 -27.84 -12.27
N ALA A 229 4.77 -26.58 -12.72
CA ALA A 229 3.87 -26.18 -13.79
C ALA A 229 4.30 -26.83 -15.12
N HIS A 230 3.35 -26.90 -16.06
CA HIS A 230 3.58 -27.55 -17.36
C HIS A 230 4.80 -26.99 -18.11
N VAL A 231 5.01 -25.67 -18.01
CA VAL A 231 6.21 -24.99 -18.53
C VAL A 231 6.84 -24.24 -17.36
N PRO A 232 7.87 -24.83 -16.70
CA PRO A 232 8.52 -24.17 -15.59
C PRO A 232 9.23 -22.90 -16.09
N LEU A 233 9.25 -21.87 -15.25
CA LEU A 233 9.79 -20.56 -15.60
C LEU A 233 11.02 -20.24 -14.77
N ARG A 234 11.93 -19.44 -15.33
CA ARG A 234 13.12 -18.93 -14.64
C ARG A 234 13.23 -17.42 -14.80
N ALA A 235 13.77 -16.78 -13.77
CA ALA A 235 14.17 -15.38 -13.80
C ALA A 235 15.68 -15.22 -14.01
N GLU A 236 16.04 -14.21 -14.79
CA GLU A 236 17.40 -13.67 -14.86
C GLU A 236 17.37 -12.16 -14.61
N PHE A 237 18.27 -11.69 -13.73
CA PHE A 237 18.32 -10.28 -13.32
C PHE A 237 19.52 -9.57 -13.94
N TYR A 238 19.26 -8.73 -14.94
CA TYR A 238 20.26 -7.84 -15.52
C TYR A 238 20.34 -6.55 -14.70
N LYS A 239 21.17 -6.56 -13.67
CA LYS A 239 21.26 -5.48 -12.66
C LYS A 239 21.69 -4.12 -13.24
N LYS A 240 22.51 -4.10 -14.29
CA LYS A 240 23.05 -2.85 -14.87
C LYS A 240 21.99 -1.98 -15.53
N ASN A 241 21.03 -2.60 -16.22
CA ASN A 241 19.94 -1.93 -16.93
C ASN A 241 18.57 -2.15 -16.25
N LYS A 242 18.55 -2.82 -15.09
CA LYS A 242 17.35 -3.14 -14.30
C LYS A 242 16.30 -3.88 -15.12
N VAL A 243 16.71 -4.95 -15.80
CA VAL A 243 15.81 -5.82 -16.57
C VAL A 243 15.65 -7.16 -15.85
N LEU A 244 14.40 -7.53 -15.59
CA LEU A 244 14.00 -8.88 -15.21
C LEU A 244 13.61 -9.62 -16.50
N LEU A 245 14.40 -10.61 -16.88
CA LEU A 245 14.08 -11.50 -17.98
C LEU A 245 13.40 -12.76 -17.45
N ILE A 246 12.25 -13.12 -18.03
CA ILE A 246 11.54 -14.36 -17.76
C ILE A 246 11.65 -15.28 -18.97
N THR A 247 12.19 -16.47 -18.77
CA THR A 247 12.37 -17.51 -19.79
C THR A 247 11.82 -18.85 -19.31
N GLU A 248 11.73 -19.82 -20.21
CA GLU A 248 11.46 -21.21 -19.84
C GLU A 248 12.66 -21.78 -19.07
N ALA A 249 12.39 -22.39 -17.92
CA ALA A 249 13.39 -23.18 -17.23
C ALA A 249 13.55 -24.49 -18.03
N GLY A 250 14.65 -24.62 -18.77
CA GLY A 250 14.96 -25.91 -19.41
C GLY A 250 14.93 -27.04 -18.38
N PHE A 251 14.44 -28.22 -18.77
CA PHE A 251 14.28 -29.37 -17.87
C PHE A 251 15.57 -29.61 -17.05
N LYS A 252 15.46 -29.61 -15.71
CA LYS A 252 16.51 -30.18 -14.85
C LYS A 252 16.65 -31.65 -15.24
N GLN A 253 17.73 -32.01 -15.93
CA GLN A 253 18.10 -33.41 -16.06
C GLN A 253 18.46 -33.92 -14.67
N GLU A 254 17.63 -34.80 -14.11
CA GLU A 254 18.03 -35.61 -12.96
C GLU A 254 19.24 -36.45 -13.37
N VAL A 255 20.43 -36.06 -12.88
CA VAL A 255 21.60 -36.93 -12.95
C VAL A 255 21.39 -38.03 -11.90
N LYS A 256 20.87 -39.17 -12.33
CA LYS A 256 20.90 -40.39 -11.53
C LYS A 256 22.36 -40.86 -11.41
N TYR A 257 22.90 -40.84 -10.20
CA TYR A 257 24.11 -41.56 -9.84
C TYR A 257 23.78 -43.00 -9.46
#